data_AF-A0A354B596-F1
#
_entry.id   AF-A0A354B596-F1
#
_cell.length_a   1.000
_cell.length_b   1.000
_cell.length_c   1.000
_cell.angle_alpha   90.00
_cell.angle_beta   90.00
_cell.angle_gamma   90.00
#
_symmetry.space_group_name_H-M   'P 1'
#
loop_
_entity.id
_entity.type
_entity.pdbx_description
1 polymer ?
#
loop_
_entity_poly.entity_id
_entity_poly.type
_entity_poly.pdbx_seq_one_letter_code
_entity_poly.pdbx_strand_id
1 'polypeptide(L)'
;MIPPATTPSVTPYGEWPSPITAESLVSGALGIAECCVDPRPDGSDDIWWSESRPDEGGRTALMRQRDGVTAEITPPDAYVRTLVHEYGGGSWWVHDGIAFYVDVSDQRLRRLVPGEEPTFLTPEPATPRGLRFADLRVDPTGRFVVAVRELHHPDREPTNDLVAIATDGSLEICELWSGSDFVASP
;
A
#
# COMPACT_ATOMS: atom_id res chain seq x y z
N MET A 1 -21.06 -43.01 6.77
CA MET A 1 -20.41 -43.75 7.88
C MET A 1 -19.51 -42.74 8.56
N ILE A 2 -19.86 -42.30 9.78
CA ILE A 2 -19.10 -41.29 10.52
C ILE A 2 -17.93 -42.01 11.21
N PRO A 3 -16.67 -41.56 11.09
CA PRO A 3 -15.56 -42.20 11.79
C PRO A 3 -15.79 -42.15 13.31
N PRO A 4 -15.39 -43.18 14.07
CA PRO A 4 -15.55 -43.18 15.52
C PRO A 4 -14.78 -42.01 16.13
N ALA A 5 -15.42 -41.31 17.08
CA ALA A 5 -14.76 -40.26 17.84
C ALA A 5 -13.58 -40.84 18.63
N THR A 6 -12.39 -40.25 18.46
CA THR A 6 -11.19 -40.65 19.19
C THR A 6 -11.31 -40.19 20.63
N THR A 7 -11.11 -41.09 21.60
CA THR A 7 -11.06 -40.73 23.02
C THR A 7 -9.85 -39.80 23.24
N PRO A 8 -10.04 -38.58 23.80
CA PRO A 8 -8.91 -37.68 24.05
C PRO A 8 -7.95 -38.30 25.07
N SER A 9 -6.66 -38.30 24.75
CA SER A 9 -5.60 -38.78 25.65
C SER A 9 -5.09 -37.66 26.55
N VAL A 10 -4.89 -37.96 27.84
CA VAL A 10 -4.26 -37.02 28.77
C VAL A 10 -2.76 -36.98 28.48
N THR A 11 -2.25 -35.80 28.17
CA THR A 11 -0.84 -35.52 27.85
C THR A 11 -0.38 -34.26 28.61
N PRO A 12 0.92 -34.14 28.96
CA PRO A 12 1.45 -32.94 29.60
C PRO A 12 1.17 -31.68 28.77
N TYR A 13 1.09 -30.52 29.44
CA TYR A 13 0.97 -29.23 28.76
C TYR A 13 2.17 -29.02 27.83
N GLY A 14 1.90 -28.69 26.56
CA GLY A 14 2.93 -28.48 25.53
C GLY A 14 3.27 -29.71 24.68
N GLU A 15 2.76 -30.90 25.03
CA GLU A 15 3.03 -32.15 24.29
C GLU A 15 1.84 -32.64 23.45
N TRP A 16 0.83 -31.79 23.28
CA TRP A 16 -0.33 -32.11 22.46
C TRP A 16 0.10 -32.24 20.99
N PRO A 17 -0.21 -33.36 20.32
CA PRO A 17 0.04 -33.48 18.89
C PRO A 17 -0.69 -32.35 18.15
N SER A 18 0.08 -31.47 17.51
CA SER A 18 -0.44 -30.33 16.75
C SER A 18 -0.33 -30.62 15.25
N PRO A 19 -1.42 -30.50 14.48
CA PRO A 19 -1.34 -30.51 13.02
C PRO A 19 -0.74 -29.20 12.47
N ILE A 20 -0.61 -28.15 13.30
CA ILE A 20 0.05 -26.90 12.97
C ILE A 20 1.54 -27.09 13.23
N THR A 21 2.33 -27.14 12.16
CA THR A 21 3.79 -27.25 12.20
C THR A 21 4.45 -25.87 12.24
N ALA A 22 5.75 -25.81 12.55
CA ALA A 22 6.50 -24.56 12.38
C ALA A 22 6.48 -24.09 10.91
N GLU A 23 6.45 -25.02 9.95
CA GLU A 23 6.29 -24.73 8.53
C GLU A 23 4.92 -24.10 8.24
N SER A 24 3.85 -24.56 8.90
CA SER A 24 2.50 -23.97 8.78
C SER A 24 2.41 -22.52 9.25
N LEU A 25 3.37 -22.05 10.07
CA LEU A 25 3.45 -20.65 10.51
C LEU A 25 4.19 -19.77 9.51
N VAL A 26 5.08 -20.35 8.71
CA VAL A 26 5.90 -19.63 7.72
C VAL A 26 5.41 -19.82 6.29
N SER A 27 4.55 -20.82 6.04
CA SER A 27 3.83 -20.96 4.78
C SER A 27 2.98 -19.70 4.62
N GLY A 28 3.46 -18.78 3.78
CA GLY A 28 2.94 -17.43 3.68
C GLY A 28 1.45 -17.45 3.36
N ALA A 29 0.62 -17.10 4.33
CA ALA A 29 -0.74 -16.73 4.00
C ALA A 29 -0.68 -15.39 3.25
N LEU A 30 -1.33 -15.33 2.08
CA LEU A 30 -1.60 -14.06 1.42
C LEU A 30 -2.34 -13.16 2.40
N GLY A 31 -1.72 -12.04 2.77
CA GLY A 31 -2.32 -11.04 3.65
C GLY A 31 -3.03 -10.01 2.81
N ILE A 32 -4.35 -9.98 2.86
CA ILE A 32 -5.14 -8.89 2.29
C ILE A 32 -5.23 -7.79 3.34
N ALA A 33 -4.82 -6.59 2.98
CA ALA A 33 -4.99 -5.38 3.76
C ALA A 33 -5.60 -4.29 2.87
N GLU A 34 -6.12 -3.22 3.48
CA GLU A 34 -6.64 -1.99 2.83
C GLU A 34 -7.53 -2.26 1.60
N CYS A 35 -8.82 -1.92 1.63
CA CYS A 35 -9.67 -2.03 0.45
C CYS A 35 -10.23 -0.67 0.03
N CYS A 36 -10.39 -0.49 -1.27
CA CYS A 36 -11.01 0.67 -1.86
C CYS A 36 -12.02 0.23 -2.93
N VAL A 37 -13.16 0.91 -2.97
CA VAL A 37 -14.16 0.76 -4.03
C VAL A 37 -14.02 1.95 -4.96
N ASP A 38 -13.83 1.68 -6.25
CA ASP A 38 -13.67 2.68 -7.30
C ASP A 38 -14.90 2.62 -8.23
N PRO A 39 -15.85 3.56 -8.09
CA PRO A 39 -17.07 3.57 -8.89
C PRO A 39 -16.78 3.83 -10.37
N ARG A 40 -17.51 3.14 -11.26
CA ARG A 40 -17.43 3.34 -12.70
C ARG A 40 -18.59 4.18 -13.25
N PRO A 41 -18.40 4.87 -14.39
CA PRO A 41 -19.47 5.67 -15.01
C PRO A 41 -20.72 4.88 -15.42
N ASP A 42 -20.60 3.56 -15.61
CA ASP A 42 -21.72 2.67 -15.95
C ASP A 42 -22.53 2.22 -14.72
N GLY A 43 -22.17 2.69 -13.52
CA GLY A 43 -22.83 2.38 -12.25
C GLY A 43 -22.39 1.06 -11.61
N SER A 44 -21.38 0.39 -12.17
CA SER A 44 -20.70 -0.75 -11.53
C SER A 44 -19.45 -0.30 -10.78
N ASP A 45 -18.84 -1.18 -9.99
CA ASP A 45 -17.69 -0.86 -9.16
C ASP A 45 -16.49 -1.76 -9.50
N ASP A 46 -15.28 -1.22 -9.37
CA ASP A 46 -14.05 -1.99 -9.25
C ASP A 46 -13.65 -2.07 -7.77
N ILE A 47 -13.17 -3.23 -7.33
CA ILE A 47 -12.68 -3.42 -5.96
C ILE A 47 -11.16 -3.56 -6.01
N TRP A 48 -10.46 -2.75 -5.23
CA TRP A 48 -9.00 -2.74 -5.14
C TRP A 48 -8.55 -3.08 -3.73
N TRP A 49 -7.43 -3.77 -3.60
CA TRP A 49 -6.82 -4.07 -2.30
C TRP A 49 -5.31 -4.24 -2.38
N SER A 50 -4.63 -4.08 -1.24
CA SER A 50 -3.23 -4.45 -1.11
C SER A 50 -3.10 -5.90 -0.67
N GLU A 51 -2.18 -6.63 -1.29
CA GLU A 51 -1.96 -8.06 -1.02
C GLU A 51 -0.48 -8.33 -0.77
N SER A 52 -0.17 -8.91 0.39
CA SER A 52 1.20 -9.31 0.71
C SER A 52 1.62 -10.54 -0.10
N ARG A 53 2.89 -10.57 -0.49
CA ARG A 53 3.54 -11.64 -1.23
C ARG A 53 4.72 -12.18 -0.39
N PRO A 54 4.47 -13.03 0.62
CA PRO A 54 5.51 -13.52 1.52
C PRO A 54 6.68 -14.19 0.79
N ASP A 55 6.38 -14.95 -0.26
CA ASP A 55 7.38 -15.68 -1.06
C ASP A 55 8.15 -14.79 -2.04
N GLU A 56 7.77 -13.51 -2.17
CA GLU A 56 8.40 -12.53 -3.07
C GLU A 56 9.08 -11.40 -2.28
N GLY A 57 9.86 -11.78 -1.26
CA GLY A 57 10.56 -10.83 -0.39
C GLY A 57 9.62 -10.04 0.54
N GLY A 58 8.40 -10.54 0.75
CA GLY A 58 7.38 -9.88 1.55
C GLY A 58 6.81 -8.62 0.90
N ARG A 59 7.00 -8.43 -0.41
CA ARG A 59 6.47 -7.24 -1.10
C ARG A 59 4.95 -7.17 -1.01
N THR A 60 4.42 -5.97 -1.15
CA THR A 60 2.97 -5.74 -1.22
C THR A 60 2.63 -5.32 -2.64
N ALA A 61 1.69 -6.04 -3.25
CA ALA A 61 1.17 -5.78 -4.59
C ALA A 61 -0.20 -5.10 -4.51
N LEU A 62 -0.56 -4.37 -5.57
CA LEU A 62 -1.90 -3.82 -5.71
C LEU A 62 -2.75 -4.72 -6.62
N MET A 63 -3.88 -5.17 -6.10
CA MET A 63 -4.81 -6.06 -6.78
C MET A 63 -6.09 -5.32 -7.16
N ARG A 64 -6.74 -5.79 -8.22
CA ARG A 64 -8.07 -5.32 -8.63
C ARG A 64 -8.96 -6.49 -9.03
N GLN A 65 -10.21 -6.45 -8.60
CA GLN A 65 -11.30 -7.23 -9.16
C GLN A 65 -12.19 -6.32 -10.01
N ARG A 66 -12.38 -6.70 -11.28
CA ARG A 66 -13.27 -6.05 -12.23
C ARG A 66 -14.04 -7.12 -13.02
N ASP A 67 -15.36 -6.99 -13.06
CA ASP A 67 -16.25 -7.89 -13.81
C ASP A 67 -16.01 -9.39 -13.51
N GLY A 68 -15.70 -9.70 -12.25
CA GLY A 68 -15.41 -11.06 -11.78
C GLY A 68 -13.98 -11.55 -12.07
N VAL A 69 -13.14 -10.71 -12.64
CA VAL A 69 -11.74 -11.01 -12.95
C VAL A 69 -10.83 -10.30 -11.96
N THR A 70 -10.02 -11.09 -11.24
CA THR A 70 -8.97 -10.58 -10.35
C THR A 70 -7.62 -10.54 -11.07
N ALA A 71 -6.91 -9.42 -10.96
CA ALA A 71 -5.58 -9.26 -11.51
C ALA A 71 -4.66 -8.45 -10.57
N GLU A 72 -3.37 -8.76 -10.58
CA GLU A 72 -2.33 -7.88 -10.04
C GLU A 72 -2.10 -6.72 -11.03
N ILE A 73 -2.10 -5.50 -10.51
CA ILE A 73 -2.02 -4.28 -11.31
C ILE A 73 -0.62 -3.71 -11.32
N THR A 74 0.09 -3.82 -10.19
CA THR A 74 1.47 -3.36 -10.06
C THR A 74 2.43 -4.21 -10.90
N PRO A 75 3.56 -3.62 -11.37
CA PRO A 75 4.65 -4.40 -11.93
C PRO A 75 5.18 -5.48 -10.98
N PRO A 76 5.79 -6.58 -11.48
CA PRO A 76 6.21 -7.71 -10.65
C PRO A 76 7.23 -7.38 -9.55
N ASP A 77 8.05 -6.34 -9.74
CA ASP A 77 9.09 -5.91 -8.81
C ASP A 77 8.64 -4.76 -7.89
N ALA A 78 7.44 -4.21 -8.11
CA ALA A 78 6.92 -3.12 -7.30
C ALA A 78 6.59 -3.59 -5.88
N TYR A 79 6.93 -2.75 -4.91
CA TYR A 79 6.65 -2.97 -3.50
C TYR A 79 5.92 -1.74 -2.94
N VAL A 80 4.60 -1.81 -2.96
CA VAL A 80 3.67 -0.77 -2.50
C VAL A 80 3.76 -0.63 -0.97
N ARG A 81 4.59 0.31 -0.51
CA ARG A 81 4.79 0.57 0.91
C ARG A 81 5.47 1.93 1.13
N THR A 82 4.96 2.65 2.12
CA THR A 82 5.54 3.89 2.63
C THR A 82 6.26 3.67 3.95
N LEU A 83 7.24 4.52 4.24
CA LEU A 83 7.99 4.58 5.50
C LEU A 83 7.66 5.85 6.30
N VAL A 84 6.64 6.63 5.93
CA VAL A 84 6.16 7.74 6.75
C VAL A 84 5.86 7.23 8.16
N HIS A 85 6.43 7.92 9.17
CA HIS A 85 6.40 7.54 10.59
C HIS A 85 6.93 6.13 10.90
N GLU A 86 7.59 5.46 9.96
CA GLU A 86 8.11 4.08 10.04
C GLU A 86 7.06 2.99 10.32
N TYR A 87 5.77 3.35 10.47
CA TYR A 87 4.67 2.41 10.69
C TYR A 87 4.13 1.81 9.39
N GLY A 88 4.16 2.58 8.29
CA GLY A 88 3.52 2.21 7.03
C GLY A 88 1.99 2.33 7.03
N GLY A 89 1.37 2.09 5.87
CA GLY A 89 -0.07 2.28 5.64
C GLY A 89 -0.39 3.53 4.80
N GLY A 90 -1.56 3.55 4.14
CA GLY A 90 -1.97 4.66 3.28
C GLY A 90 -1.05 4.88 2.08
N SER A 91 -0.36 3.83 1.64
CA SER A 91 0.70 3.90 0.61
C SER A 91 0.17 3.93 -0.82
N TRP A 92 -1.14 3.79 -1.01
CA TRP A 92 -1.78 3.80 -2.30
C TRP A 92 -3.22 4.35 -2.22
N TRP A 93 -3.73 4.78 -3.36
CA TRP A 93 -5.14 5.12 -3.58
C TRP A 93 -5.51 4.88 -5.04
N VAL A 94 -6.80 4.92 -5.36
CA VAL A 94 -7.32 4.74 -6.72
C VAL A 94 -8.37 5.79 -7.05
N HIS A 95 -8.46 6.14 -8.33
CA HIS A 95 -9.48 7.03 -8.86
C HIS A 95 -9.65 6.79 -10.36
N ASP A 96 -10.87 6.56 -10.82
CA ASP A 96 -11.22 6.38 -12.24
C ASP A 96 -10.36 5.29 -12.94
N GLY A 97 -10.13 4.18 -12.25
CA GLY A 97 -9.37 3.03 -12.72
C GLY A 97 -7.85 3.24 -12.73
N ILE A 98 -7.36 4.37 -12.21
CA ILE A 98 -5.94 4.72 -12.12
C ILE A 98 -5.46 4.51 -10.69
N ALA A 99 -4.32 3.82 -10.54
CA ALA A 99 -3.67 3.64 -9.25
C ALA A 99 -2.62 4.71 -8.98
N PHE A 100 -2.54 5.15 -7.73
CA PHE A 100 -1.51 6.04 -7.22
C PHE A 100 -0.83 5.33 -6.07
N TYR A 101 0.49 5.16 -6.09
CA TYR A 101 1.16 4.38 -5.06
C TYR A 101 2.60 4.83 -4.79
N VAL A 102 3.06 4.60 -3.57
CA VAL A 102 4.43 4.79 -3.13
C VAL A 102 5.16 3.45 -3.15
N ASP A 103 6.33 3.43 -3.80
CA ASP A 103 7.19 2.26 -3.77
C ASP A 103 8.25 2.37 -2.67
N VAL A 104 8.49 1.29 -1.93
CA VAL A 104 9.42 1.34 -0.80
C VAL A 104 10.88 1.56 -1.23
N SER A 105 11.21 1.18 -2.46
CA SER A 105 12.58 1.25 -2.99
C SER A 105 13.14 2.67 -3.00
N ASP A 106 12.29 3.66 -3.31
CA ASP A 106 12.70 5.07 -3.44
C ASP A 106 11.79 6.08 -2.72
N GLN A 107 10.66 5.62 -2.14
CA GLN A 107 9.65 6.45 -1.46
C GLN A 107 8.94 7.45 -2.37
N ARG A 108 9.04 7.30 -3.70
CA ARG A 108 8.42 8.21 -4.66
C ARG A 108 6.99 7.81 -4.99
N LEU A 109 6.12 8.80 -5.16
CA LEU A 109 4.74 8.61 -5.59
C LEU A 109 4.71 8.38 -7.11
N ARG A 110 3.94 7.38 -7.54
CA ARG A 110 3.76 7.01 -8.95
C ARG A 110 2.28 6.99 -9.29
N ARG A 111 1.97 7.32 -10.55
CA ARG A 111 0.69 7.08 -11.21
C ARG A 111 0.81 5.86 -12.11
N LEU A 112 -0.17 4.97 -12.07
CA LEU A 112 -0.21 3.75 -12.85
C LEU A 112 -1.58 3.57 -13.50
N VAL A 113 -1.58 3.61 -14.83
CA VAL A 113 -2.70 3.11 -15.63
C VAL A 113 -2.48 1.60 -15.80
N PRO A 114 -3.45 0.73 -15.47
CA PRO A 114 -3.28 -0.72 -15.61
C PRO A 114 -2.83 -1.13 -17.01
N GLY A 115 -1.69 -1.82 -17.09
CA GLY A 115 -1.07 -2.25 -18.36
C GLY A 115 -0.05 -1.27 -18.96
N GLU A 116 0.19 -0.12 -18.33
CA GLU A 116 1.23 0.84 -18.70
C GLU A 116 2.37 0.87 -17.67
N GLU A 117 3.48 1.50 -18.02
CA GLU A 117 4.58 1.75 -17.09
C GLU A 117 4.23 2.85 -16.07
N PRO A 118 4.62 2.72 -14.80
CA PRO A 118 4.39 3.76 -13.80
C PRO A 118 5.05 5.10 -14.15
N THR A 119 4.32 6.19 -14.02
CA THR A 119 4.84 7.56 -14.18
C THR A 119 5.14 8.16 -12.81
N PHE A 120 6.34 8.71 -12.61
CA PHE A 120 6.66 9.43 -11.37
C PHE A 120 5.84 10.72 -11.24
N LEU A 121 5.32 10.97 -10.04
CA LEU A 121 4.60 12.21 -9.69
C LEU A 121 5.41 13.11 -8.76
N THR A 122 6.50 12.62 -8.19
CA THR A 122 7.37 13.39 -7.29
C THR A 122 8.81 13.35 -7.77
N PRO A 123 9.61 14.41 -7.54
CA PRO A 123 11.00 14.44 -7.93
C PRO A 123 11.82 13.39 -7.16
N GLU A 124 12.98 13.05 -7.70
CA GLU A 124 13.97 12.28 -6.94
C GLU A 124 14.52 13.15 -5.80
N PRO A 125 14.49 12.68 -4.54
CA PRO A 125 14.98 13.47 -3.42
C PRO A 125 16.51 13.56 -3.41
N ALA A 126 17.05 14.67 -2.87
CA ALA A 126 18.49 14.85 -2.73
C ALA A 126 19.14 13.80 -1.80
N THR A 127 18.40 13.38 -0.77
CA THR A 127 18.78 12.25 0.09
C THR A 127 17.93 11.05 -0.31
N PRO A 128 18.52 9.87 -0.59
CA PRO A 128 17.75 8.68 -0.95
C PRO A 128 16.65 8.39 0.07
N ARG A 129 15.39 8.24 -0.41
CA ARG A 129 14.19 8.01 0.42
C ARG A 129 13.91 9.09 1.47
N GLY A 130 14.47 10.29 1.28
CA GLY A 130 14.31 11.43 2.19
C GLY A 130 13.03 12.25 1.98
N LEU A 131 12.26 11.93 0.94
CA LEU A 131 10.97 12.53 0.65
C LEU A 131 9.94 11.40 0.56
N ARG A 132 9.00 11.35 1.51
CA ARG A 132 8.08 10.22 1.69
C ARG A 132 6.65 10.71 1.72
N PHE A 133 5.72 9.84 1.31
CA PHE A 133 4.31 10.19 1.19
C PHE A 133 3.41 9.10 1.75
N ALA A 134 2.29 9.47 2.36
CA ALA A 134 1.31 8.54 2.90
C ALA A 134 -0.09 9.16 2.92
N ASP A 135 -1.07 8.30 3.24
CA ASP A 135 -2.50 8.57 3.31
C ASP A 135 -3.04 9.33 2.10
N LEU A 136 -2.76 8.79 0.91
CA LEU A 136 -3.08 9.41 -0.36
C LEU A 136 -4.60 9.55 -0.56
N ARG A 137 -5.05 10.72 -1.02
CA ARG A 137 -6.42 10.98 -1.47
C ARG A 137 -6.41 11.75 -2.78
N VAL A 138 -7.06 11.21 -3.80
CA VAL A 138 -7.21 11.90 -5.09
C VAL A 138 -8.39 12.87 -5.01
N ASP A 139 -8.21 14.10 -5.50
CA ASP A 139 -9.30 15.07 -5.55
C ASP A 139 -10.38 14.65 -6.58
N PRO A 140 -11.63 15.13 -6.47
CA PRO A 140 -12.71 14.73 -7.38
C PRO A 140 -12.46 15.00 -8.87
N THR A 141 -11.52 15.89 -9.21
CA THR A 141 -11.15 16.17 -10.61
C THR A 141 -10.02 15.29 -11.12
N GLY A 142 -9.42 14.45 -10.26
CA GLY A 142 -8.30 13.58 -10.59
C GLY A 142 -6.98 14.31 -10.85
N ARG A 143 -6.90 15.63 -10.60
CA ARG A 143 -5.76 16.48 -10.94
C ARG A 143 -4.68 16.51 -9.87
N PHE A 144 -5.07 16.28 -8.62
CA PHE A 144 -4.18 16.32 -7.48
C PHE A 144 -4.35 15.09 -6.59
N VAL A 145 -3.23 14.56 -6.12
CA VAL A 145 -3.18 13.70 -4.94
C VAL A 145 -2.86 14.57 -3.73
N VAL A 146 -3.77 14.64 -2.78
CA VAL A 146 -3.50 15.17 -1.45
C VAL A 146 -2.87 14.08 -0.61
N ALA A 147 -1.78 14.39 0.08
CA ALA A 147 -1.03 13.42 0.86
C ALA A 147 -0.38 14.06 2.09
N VAL A 148 -0.12 13.23 3.10
CA VAL A 148 0.90 13.52 4.11
C VAL A 148 2.26 13.38 3.44
N ARG A 149 3.14 14.36 3.65
CA ARG A 149 4.54 14.31 3.23
C ARG A 149 5.44 14.38 4.46
N GLU A 150 6.37 13.43 4.55
CA GLU A 150 7.45 13.42 5.54
C GLU A 150 8.76 13.77 4.82
N LEU A 151 9.40 14.86 5.24
CA LEU A 151 10.65 15.35 4.69
C LEU A 151 11.78 15.15 5.70
N HIS A 152 12.77 14.34 5.33
CA HIS A 152 13.95 14.07 6.14
C HIS A 152 15.03 15.12 5.89
N HIS A 153 15.63 15.58 6.98
CA HIS A 153 16.71 16.56 6.98
C HIS A 153 17.97 15.90 7.53
N PRO A 154 19.17 16.24 7.02
CA PRO A 154 20.42 15.66 7.55
C PRO A 154 20.68 15.95 9.04
N ASP A 155 20.27 17.15 9.50
CA ASP A 155 20.71 17.70 10.80
C ASP A 155 19.55 17.95 11.79
N ARG A 156 18.33 17.49 11.49
CA ARG A 156 17.16 17.66 12.37
C ARG A 156 16.12 16.57 12.14
N GLU A 157 15.15 16.50 13.05
CA GLU A 157 14.02 15.59 12.94
C GLU A 157 13.21 15.81 11.65
N PRO A 158 12.62 14.75 11.09
CA PRO A 158 11.73 14.87 9.94
C PRO A 158 10.57 15.83 10.20
N THR A 159 10.15 16.55 9.16
CA THR A 159 8.99 17.44 9.21
C THR A 159 7.83 16.83 8.45
N ASN A 160 6.62 16.97 8.99
CA ASN A 160 5.38 16.47 8.40
C ASN A 160 4.49 17.62 7.95
N ASP A 161 3.97 17.55 6.73
CA ASP A 161 3.06 18.54 6.16
C ASP A 161 2.01 17.89 5.25
N LEU A 162 0.99 18.66 4.90
CA LEU A 162 0.01 18.27 3.87
C LEU A 162 0.38 18.93 2.56
N VAL A 163 0.36 18.14 1.49
CA VAL A 163 0.67 18.61 0.14
C VAL A 163 -0.38 18.18 -0.87
N ALA A 164 -0.54 18.97 -1.92
CA ALA A 164 -1.18 18.56 -3.17
C ALA A 164 -0.10 18.29 -4.22
N ILE A 165 -0.14 17.12 -4.84
CA ILE A 165 0.82 16.66 -5.85
C ILE A 165 0.09 16.52 -7.18
N ALA A 166 0.59 17.14 -8.24
CA ALA A 166 -0.03 17.07 -9.56
C ALA A 166 0.04 15.63 -10.14
N THR A 167 -1.05 15.17 -10.73
CA THR A 167 -1.15 13.80 -11.29
C THR A 167 -0.70 13.69 -12.74
N ASP A 168 -0.38 14.82 -13.37
CA ASP A 168 -0.01 14.93 -14.79
C ASP A 168 1.46 14.61 -15.09
N GLY A 169 2.26 14.27 -14.06
CA GLY A 169 3.68 13.98 -14.20
C GLY A 169 4.59 15.22 -14.29
N SER A 170 4.05 16.43 -14.05
CA SER A 170 4.83 17.67 -13.95
C SER A 170 5.80 17.69 -12.77
N LEU A 171 5.61 16.78 -11.81
CA LEU A 171 6.33 16.70 -10.54
C LEU A 171 6.05 17.89 -9.60
N GLU A 172 4.98 18.65 -9.86
CA GLU A 172 4.59 19.78 -9.04
C GLU A 172 4.03 19.31 -7.69
N ILE A 173 4.54 19.93 -6.61
CA ILE A 173 4.10 19.71 -5.23
C ILE A 173 3.80 21.07 -4.60
N CYS A 174 2.57 21.27 -4.17
CA CYS A 174 2.11 22.46 -3.46
C CYS A 174 1.89 22.15 -1.99
N GLU A 175 2.45 22.95 -1.09
CA GLU A 175 2.19 22.84 0.35
C GLU A 175 0.81 23.42 0.68
N LEU A 176 -0.02 22.63 1.35
CA LEU A 176 -1.36 23.02 1.81
C LEU A 176 -1.36 23.42 3.29
N TRP A 177 -0.55 22.74 4.10
CA TRP A 177 -0.47 22.97 5.54
C TRP A 177 0.89 22.53 6.09
N SER A 178 1.48 23.31 6.98
CA SER A 178 2.76 23.01 7.63
C SER A 178 2.81 23.53 9.08
N GLY A 179 3.90 23.21 9.78
CA GLY A 179 4.13 23.66 11.17
C GLY A 179 3.64 22.69 12.25
N SER A 180 3.16 21.51 11.85
CA SER A 180 2.85 20.40 12.75
C SER A 180 4.06 19.50 12.96
N ASP A 181 4.21 18.93 14.15
CA ASP A 181 5.19 17.87 14.45
C ASP A 181 4.77 16.53 13.83
N PHE A 182 3.46 16.25 13.88
CA PHE A 182 2.83 15.05 13.36
C PHE A 182 1.59 15.39 12.53
N VAL A 183 1.41 14.70 11.40
CA VAL A 183 0.23 14.81 10.54
C VAL A 183 -0.30 13.41 10.24
N ALA A 184 -1.51 13.09 10.70
CA ALA A 184 -2.05 11.73 10.61
C ALA A 184 -2.69 11.41 9.25
N SER A 185 -3.40 12.39 8.68
CA SER A 185 -4.24 12.25 7.48
C SER A 185 -4.51 13.62 6.83
N PRO A 186 -4.76 13.69 5.52
CA PRO A 186 -5.22 14.89 4.83
C PRO A 186 -6.68 15.27 5.13
#